data_AF-A0A1C4C734-F1
#
_entry.id   AF-A0A1C4C734-F1
#
_cell.length_a   1.000
_cell.length_b   1.000
_cell.length_c   1.000
_cell.angle_alpha   90.00
_cell.angle_beta   90.00
_cell.angle_gamma   90.00
#
_symmetry.space_group_name_H-M   'P 1'
#
loop_
_entity.id
_entity.type
_entity.pdbx_description
1 polymer ?
#
loop_
_entity_poly.entity_id
_entity_poly.type
_entity_poly.pdbx_seq_one_letter_code
_entity_poly.pdbx_strand_id
1 'polypeptide(L)'
;MIILIYIAYYFFSILPIIITYRFRKYTISDYQYNKKLKWQRCIMLVFNYVAAAVQIIIGYELKRIARSNEDYGPLALSAYIFLIIYLFPISWLESPKEYLKKKKWK
;
A
#
# COMPACT_ATOMS: atom_id res chain seq x y z
N MET A 1 -14.42 -21.83 -4.27
CA MET A 1 -14.61 -20.40 -4.58
C MET A 1 -13.96 -19.48 -3.55
N ILE A 2 -14.18 -19.70 -2.25
CA ILE A 2 -13.67 -18.81 -1.20
C ILE A 2 -12.13 -18.67 -1.17
N ILE A 3 -11.39 -19.78 -1.36
CA ILE A 3 -9.92 -19.77 -1.44
C ILE A 3 -9.40 -18.83 -2.54
N LEU A 4 -10.08 -18.77 -3.69
CA LEU A 4 -9.69 -17.91 -4.80
C LEU A 4 -9.88 -16.42 -4.45
N ILE A 5 -10.95 -16.10 -3.71
CA ILE A 5 -11.20 -14.75 -3.18
C ILE A 5 -10.07 -14.34 -2.24
N TYR A 6 -9.66 -15.23 -1.34
CA TYR A 6 -8.54 -14.99 -0.43
C TYR A 6 -7.22 -14.75 -1.18
N ILE A 7 -6.90 -15.59 -2.17
CA ILE A 7 -5.68 -15.43 -2.98
C ILE A 7 -5.69 -14.10 -3.72
N ALA A 8 -6.78 -13.78 -4.41
CA ALA A 8 -6.91 -12.52 -5.14
C ALA A 8 -6.78 -11.33 -4.20
N TYR A 9 -7.49 -11.36 -3.07
CA TYR A 9 -7.46 -10.30 -2.07
C TYR A 9 -6.05 -10.05 -1.54
N TYR A 10 -5.32 -11.09 -1.12
CA TYR A 10 -3.95 -10.92 -0.61
C TYR A 10 -2.98 -10.46 -1.69
N PHE A 11 -3.11 -10.99 -2.90
CA PHE A 11 -2.28 -10.58 -4.04
C PHE A 11 -2.43 -9.08 -4.32
N PHE A 12 -3.67 -8.60 -4.43
CA PHE A 12 -3.96 -7.18 -4.65
C PHE A 12 -3.59 -6.29 -3.45
N SER A 13 -3.63 -6.83 -2.22
CA SER A 13 -3.25 -6.09 -1.02
C SER A 13 -1.73 -5.95 -0.86
N ILE A 14 -0.94 -6.88 -1.40
CA ILE A 14 0.52 -6.87 -1.28
C ILE A 14 1.18 -6.11 -2.44
N LEU A 15 0.58 -6.15 -3.64
CA LEU A 15 1.10 -5.50 -4.85
C LEU A 15 1.49 -4.02 -4.65
N PRO A 16 0.63 -3.15 -4.07
CA PRO A 16 0.97 -1.74 -3.92
C PRO A 16 2.16 -1.53 -2.98
N ILE A 17 2.32 -2.40 -1.98
CA ILE A 17 3.44 -2.34 -1.02
C ILE A 17 4.76 -2.68 -1.74
N ILE A 18 4.78 -3.77 -2.52
CA ILE A 18 5.97 -4.19 -3.28
C ILE A 18 6.37 -3.12 -4.30
N ILE A 19 5.39 -2.56 -5.01
CA ILE A 19 5.67 -1.52 -6.01
C ILE A 19 6.19 -0.26 -5.33
N THR A 20 5.61 0.14 -4.18
CA THR A 20 6.07 1.31 -3.42
C THR A 20 7.50 1.12 -2.90
N TYR A 21 7.88 -0.10 -2.56
CA TYR A 21 9.26 -0.42 -2.14
C TYR A 21 10.30 -0.02 -3.20
N ARG A 22 9.95 -0.06 -4.50
CA ARG A 22 10.86 0.38 -5.58
C ARG A 22 11.17 1.87 -5.52
N PHE A 23 10.26 2.68 -4.96
CA PHE A 23 10.44 4.13 -4.85
C PHE A 23 11.32 4.55 -3.66
N ARG A 24 11.59 3.63 -2.73
CA ARG A 24 12.40 3.87 -1.53
C ARG A 24 13.84 4.29 -1.81
N LYS A 25 14.38 3.94 -2.99
CA LYS A 25 15.75 4.27 -3.39
C LYS A 25 15.93 5.71 -3.88
N TYR A 26 14.85 6.44 -4.12
CA TYR A 26 14.90 7.79 -4.68
C TYR A 26 14.80 8.86 -3.59
N THR A 27 15.63 9.88 -3.69
CA THR A 27 15.65 11.03 -2.78
C THR A 27 14.84 12.20 -3.33
N ILE A 28 14.61 13.23 -2.50
CA ILE A 28 13.91 14.47 -2.92
C ILE A 28 14.55 15.06 -4.19
N SER A 29 15.88 15.10 -4.24
CA SER A 29 16.63 15.57 -5.42
C SER A 29 16.31 14.77 -6.69
N ASP A 30 16.21 13.44 -6.61
CA ASP A 30 15.88 12.62 -7.78
C ASP A 30 14.48 12.96 -8.32
N TYR A 31 13.53 13.30 -7.45
CA TYR A 31 12.17 13.74 -7.84
C TYR A 31 12.13 15.18 -8.37
N GLN A 32 13.05 16.05 -7.95
CA GLN A 32 13.12 17.43 -8.41
C GLN A 32 13.56 17.53 -9.87
N TYR A 33 14.54 16.71 -10.26
CA TYR A 33 15.12 16.75 -11.61
C TYR A 33 14.46 15.80 -12.60
N ASN A 34 13.63 14.85 -12.15
CA ASN A 34 12.97 13.87 -13.02
C ASN A 34 11.43 13.97 -12.97
N LYS A 35 10.85 14.68 -13.95
CA LYS A 35 9.39 14.87 -14.08
C LYS A 35 8.62 13.56 -14.23
N LYS A 36 9.17 12.56 -14.95
CA LYS A 36 8.53 11.24 -15.11
C LYS A 36 8.45 10.52 -13.78
N LEU A 37 9.53 10.52 -13.01
CA LEU A 37 9.60 9.88 -11.70
C LEU A 37 8.64 10.53 -10.69
N LYS A 38 8.53 11.87 -10.71
CA LYS A 38 7.56 12.62 -9.91
C LYS A 38 6.11 12.22 -10.22
N TRP A 39 5.78 12.06 -11.50
CA TRP A 39 4.46 11.59 -11.94
C TRP A 39 4.20 10.15 -11.50
N GLN A 40 5.17 9.25 -11.66
CA GLN A 40 5.06 7.87 -11.21
C GLN A 40 4.82 7.78 -9.69
N ARG A 41 5.49 8.62 -8.89
CA ARG A 41 5.24 8.73 -7.44
C ARG A 41 3.81 9.16 -7.14
N CYS A 42 3.31 10.18 -7.83
CA CYS A 42 1.96 10.69 -7.65
C CYS A 42 0.90 9.61 -7.95
N ILE A 43 1.03 8.92 -9.09
CA ILE A 43 0.14 7.81 -9.46
C ILE A 43 0.20 6.70 -8.40
N MET A 44 1.40 6.37 -7.91
CA MET A 44 1.56 5.34 -6.90
C MET A 44 0.92 5.72 -5.56
N LEU A 45 1.01 7.00 -5.19
CA LEU A 45 0.40 7.54 -3.98
C LEU A 45 -1.13 7.46 -4.07
N VAL A 46 -1.71 7.90 -5.19
CA VAL A 46 -3.15 7.74 -5.48
C VAL A 46 -3.56 6.27 -5.39
N PHE A 47 -2.76 5.37 -5.98
CA PHE A 47 -3.05 3.94 -5.95
C PHE A 47 -3.05 3.35 -4.53
N ASN A 48 -2.09 3.74 -3.67
CA ASN A 48 -2.09 3.32 -2.26
C ASN A 48 -3.31 3.86 -1.49
N TYR A 49 -3.74 5.10 -1.77
CA TYR A 49 -4.96 5.64 -1.16
C TYR A 49 -6.21 4.89 -1.59
N VAL A 50 -6.34 4.58 -2.88
CA VAL A 50 -7.45 3.76 -3.39
C VAL A 50 -7.42 2.37 -2.75
N ALA A 51 -6.25 1.74 -2.65
CA ALA A 51 -6.11 0.45 -1.99
C ALA A 51 -6.52 0.51 -0.51
N ALA A 52 -6.10 1.56 0.22
CA ALA A 52 -6.53 1.77 1.60
C ALA A 52 -8.05 1.97 1.70
N ALA A 53 -8.66 2.80 0.85
CA ALA A 53 -10.11 2.99 0.83
C ALA A 53 -10.86 1.66 0.57
N VAL A 54 -10.36 0.83 -0.35
CA VAL A 54 -10.91 -0.51 -0.60
C VAL A 54 -10.82 -1.39 0.64
N GLN A 55 -9.72 -1.36 1.40
CA GLN A 55 -9.62 -2.10 2.67
C GLN A 55 -10.63 -1.62 3.71
N ILE A 56 -10.92 -0.31 3.78
CA ILE A 56 -11.96 0.23 4.68
C ILE A 56 -13.34 -0.33 4.30
N ILE A 57 -13.68 -0.27 3.01
CA ILE A 57 -14.96 -0.78 2.48
C ILE A 57 -15.10 -2.28 2.77
N ILE A 58 -14.06 -3.05 2.45
CA ILE A 58 -14.00 -4.49 2.71
C ILE A 58 -14.14 -4.77 4.21
N GLY A 59 -13.43 -4.04 5.07
CA GLY A 59 -13.54 -4.19 6.52
C GLY A 59 -14.95 -3.93 7.04
N TYR A 60 -15.64 -2.90 6.53
CA TYR A 60 -17.01 -2.58 6.93
C TYR A 60 -18.02 -3.62 6.46
N GLU A 61 -17.98 -4.00 5.17
CA GLU A 61 -18.89 -4.99 4.61
C GLU A 61 -18.65 -6.38 5.21
N LEU A 62 -17.39 -6.79 5.38
CA LEU A 62 -17.08 -8.07 6.01
C LEU A 62 -17.44 -8.08 7.49
N LYS A 63 -17.35 -6.97 8.23
CA LYS A 63 -17.85 -6.91 9.61
C LYS A 63 -19.35 -7.17 9.67
N ARG A 64 -20.10 -6.72 8.65
CA ARG A 64 -21.54 -6.96 8.53
C ARG A 64 -21.84 -8.43 8.19
N ILE A 65 -21.09 -9.01 7.25
CA ILE A 65 -21.27 -10.40 6.78
C ILE A 65 -20.74 -11.42 7.81
N ALA A 66 -19.60 -11.16 8.45
CA ALA A 66 -18.97 -12.05 9.41
C ALA A 66 -19.85 -12.33 10.65
N ARG A 67 -20.76 -11.40 10.98
CA ARG A 67 -21.77 -11.61 12.02
C ARG A 67 -22.74 -12.77 11.71
N SER A 68 -22.88 -13.10 10.42
CA SER A 68 -23.71 -14.20 9.93
C SER A 68 -22.91 -15.41 9.40
N ASN A 69 -21.60 -15.26 9.20
CA ASN A 69 -20.78 -16.29 8.53
C ASN A 69 -19.31 -16.18 8.97
N GLU A 70 -18.89 -17.03 9.90
CA GLU A 70 -17.60 -16.93 10.61
C GLU A 70 -16.37 -17.11 9.70
N ASP A 71 -16.53 -17.79 8.56
CA ASP A 71 -15.46 -18.03 7.57
C ASP A 71 -14.83 -16.76 6.98
N TYR A 72 -15.51 -15.60 7.12
CA TYR A 72 -15.02 -14.31 6.65
C TYR A 72 -14.33 -13.47 7.74
N GLY A 73 -14.35 -13.92 9.00
CA GLY A 73 -13.70 -13.25 10.12
C GLY A 73 -12.19 -13.00 9.89
N PRO A 74 -11.40 -13.99 9.44
CA PRO A 74 -9.98 -13.79 9.16
C PRO A 74 -9.72 -12.74 8.06
N LEU A 75 -10.59 -12.68 7.05
CA LEU A 75 -10.49 -11.70 5.97
C LEU A 75 -10.73 -10.28 6.50
N ALA A 76 -11.72 -10.09 7.38
CA ALA A 76 -12.01 -8.81 8.02
C ALA A 76 -10.84 -8.32 8.91
N LEU A 77 -10.26 -9.22 9.71
CA LEU A 77 -9.08 -8.92 10.52
C LEU A 77 -7.90 -8.50 9.63
N SER A 78 -7.69 -9.22 8.53
CA SER A 78 -6.59 -8.94 7.61
C SER A 78 -6.70 -7.55 6.96
N ALA A 79 -7.92 -7.10 6.64
CA ALA A 79 -8.16 -5.77 6.06
C ALA A 79 -7.72 -4.66 7.00
N TYR A 80 -7.99 -4.82 8.30
CA TYR A 80 -7.52 -3.89 9.31
C TYR A 80 -5.99 -3.87 9.44
N ILE A 81 -5.34 -5.04 9.38
CA ILE A 81 -3.89 -5.14 9.39
C ILE A 81 -3.28 -4.43 8.18
N PHE A 82 -3.82 -4.66 6.97
CA PHE A 82 -3.33 -3.99 5.76
C PHE A 82 -3.51 -2.47 5.81
N LEU A 83 -4.60 -1.96 6.41
CA LEU A 83 -4.76 -0.51 6.61
C LEU A 83 -3.62 0.11 7.42
N ILE A 84 -3.21 -0.53 8.52
CA ILE A 84 -2.08 -0.07 9.32
C ILE A 84 -0.79 -0.14 8.50
N ILE A 85 -0.58 -1.24 7.77
CA ILE A 85 0.61 -1.41 6.93
C ILE A 85 0.68 -0.33 5.84
N TYR A 86 -0.44 0.09 5.25
CA TYR A 86 -0.47 1.10 4.20
C TYR A 86 -0.05 2.51 4.64
N LEU A 87 -0.10 2.82 5.94
CA LEU A 87 0.41 4.10 6.44
C LEU A 87 1.88 4.32 6.08
N PHE A 88 2.67 3.24 6.06
CA PHE A 88 4.10 3.27 5.79
C PHE A 88 4.46 3.62 4.34
N PRO A 89 3.97 2.90 3.30
CA PRO A 89 4.20 3.28 1.91
C PRO A 89 3.63 4.66 1.56
N ILE A 90 2.48 5.04 2.12
CA ILE A 90 1.89 6.38 1.89
C ILE A 90 2.81 7.47 2.46
N SER A 91 3.19 7.36 3.73
CA SER A 91 4.09 8.32 4.38
C SER A 91 5.41 8.49 3.63
N TRP A 92 5.95 7.39 3.09
CA TRP A 92 7.18 7.44 2.29
C TRP A 92 7.02 8.11 0.93
N LEU A 93 5.89 7.89 0.25
CA LEU A 93 5.62 8.51 -1.05
C LEU A 93 5.33 10.01 -0.90
N GLU A 94 4.68 10.41 0.21
CA GLU A 94 4.44 11.81 0.55
C GLU A 94 5.73 12.55 0.89
N SER A 95 6.55 11.95 1.78
CA SER A 95 7.78 12.54 2.29
C SER A 95 8.99 11.67 1.99
N PRO A 96 9.53 11.71 0.75
CA PRO A 96 10.76 11.01 0.43
C PRO A 96 11.88 11.55 1.31
N LYS A 97 12.59 10.66 2.00
CA LYS A 97 13.61 11.05 2.96
C LYS A 97 14.88 11.54 2.23
N GLU A 98 15.42 12.67 2.65
CA GLU A 98 16.65 13.24 2.11
C GLU A 98 17.90 12.37 2.35
N TYR A 99 17.90 11.61 3.45
CA TYR A 99 19.12 11.08 4.04
C TYR A 99 19.57 9.68 3.59
N LEU A 100 18.88 9.04 2.63
CA LEU A 100 19.18 7.63 2.27
C LEU A 100 20.30 7.47 1.23
N LYS A 101 20.72 8.52 0.53
CA LYS A 101 22.01 8.48 -0.18
C LYS A 101 23.12 8.61 0.86
N LYS A 102 23.47 7.50 1.52
CA LYS A 102 24.80 7.35 2.12
C LYS A 102 25.79 7.72 1.02
N LYS A 103 26.46 8.86 1.17
CA LYS A 103 27.64 9.25 0.41
C LYS A 103 28.53 7.99 0.37
N LYS A 104 28.61 7.32 -0.78
CA LYS A 104 29.79 6.49 -1.06
C LYS A 104 30.91 7.51 -1.14
N TRP A 105 31.63 7.69 -0.02
CA TRP A 105 32.90 8.39 -0.04
C TRP A 105 33.76 7.62 -1.03
N LYS A 106 34.09 8.30 -2.12
CA LYS A 106 35.03 7.84 -3.14
C LYS A 106 36.43 8.09 -2.65
#